data_AF-A0A9X1MR15-F1
#
_entry.id   AF-A0A9X1MR15-F1
#
_cell.length_a   1.000
_cell.length_b   1.000
_cell.length_c   1.000
_cell.angle_alpha   90.00
_cell.angle_beta   90.00
_cell.angle_gamma   90.00
#
_symmetry.space_group_name_H-M   'P 1'
#
loop_
_entity.id
_entity.type
_entity.pdbx_description
1 polymer ?
#
loop_
_entity_poly.entity_id
_entity_poly.type
_entity_poly.pdbx_seq_one_letter_code
_entity_poly.pdbx_strand_id
1 'polypeptide(L)'
;MAKCDEGYNCEVCGRPVEKLTESDLYLRYVIGMLDPEVLHTTPERHIRCNPVLAQFVVHPDFPPVVAEGDFAKSNLDPAFVAEREKLATRGYERLRELVQVNLPIVDYPLPEVRAKYAESRGK
;
A
#
# COMPACT_ATOMS: atom_id res chain seq x y z
N MET A 1 -1.85 -13.27 -24.36
CA MET A 1 -2.24 -11.85 -24.29
C MET A 1 -2.80 -11.62 -22.89
N ALA A 2 -1.95 -11.13 -21.98
CA ALA A 2 -2.33 -10.84 -20.60
C ALA A 2 -3.08 -9.51 -20.56
N LYS A 3 -3.96 -9.32 -19.56
CA LYS A 3 -4.77 -8.12 -19.29
C LYS A 3 -3.91 -6.89 -18.93
N CYS A 4 -2.95 -6.54 -19.78
CA CYS A 4 -1.88 -5.60 -19.45
C CYS A 4 -1.98 -4.26 -20.20
N ASP A 5 -2.98 -4.06 -21.07
CA ASP A 5 -3.09 -2.85 -21.89
C ASP A 5 -4.11 -1.81 -21.35
N GLU A 6 -4.87 -2.17 -20.31
CA GLU A 6 -5.67 -1.24 -19.51
C GLU A 6 -5.15 -1.34 -18.07
N GLY A 7 -4.50 -0.28 -17.56
CA GLY A 7 -4.13 -0.24 -16.14
C GLY A 7 -5.34 -0.61 -15.27
N TYR A 8 -5.14 -1.43 -14.24
CA TYR A 8 -6.26 -1.93 -13.44
C TYR A 8 -7.09 -0.75 -12.91
N ASN A 9 -8.37 -0.72 -13.30
CA ASN A 9 -9.29 0.31 -12.83
C ASN A 9 -9.52 0.12 -11.33
N CYS A 10 -9.49 1.23 -10.60
CA CYS A 10 -9.83 1.25 -9.19
C CYS A 10 -11.27 0.73 -9.01
N GLU A 11 -11.47 -0.31 -8.19
CA GLU A 11 -12.80 -0.88 -7.94
C GLU A 11 -13.76 0.09 -7.22
N VAL A 12 -13.23 1.15 -6.60
CA VAL A 12 -14.01 2.14 -5.85
C VAL A 12 -14.49 3.28 -6.73
N CYS A 13 -13.58 3.92 -7.49
CA CYS A 13 -13.92 5.10 -8.29
C CYS A 13 -14.04 4.83 -9.80
N GLY A 14 -13.69 3.63 -10.26
CA GLY A 14 -13.74 3.21 -11.66
C GLY A 14 -12.66 3.81 -12.57
N ARG A 15 -11.79 4.69 -12.05
CA ARG A 15 -10.71 5.33 -12.82
C ARG A 15 -9.43 4.47 -12.79
N PRO A 16 -8.57 4.55 -13.83
CA PRO A 16 -7.31 3.81 -13.83
C PRO A 16 -6.40 4.22 -12.67
N VAL A 17 -5.69 3.26 -12.09
CA VAL A 17 -4.54 3.51 -11.23
C VAL A 17 -3.31 3.58 -12.13
N GLU A 18 -2.82 4.79 -12.40
CA GLU A 18 -1.80 5.03 -13.43
C GLU A 18 -0.37 4.81 -12.91
N LYS A 19 -0.16 5.04 -11.61
CA LYS A 19 1.17 5.02 -11.00
C LYS A 19 1.25 4.05 -9.84
N LEU A 20 2.42 3.44 -9.66
CA LEU A 20 2.71 2.59 -8.49
C LEU A 20 2.49 3.35 -7.17
N THR A 21 2.84 4.64 -7.12
CA THR A 21 2.63 5.53 -5.96
C THR A 21 1.17 5.87 -5.70
N GLU A 22 0.26 5.46 -6.58
CA GLU A 22 -1.18 5.60 -6.40
C GLU A 22 -1.85 4.28 -6.01
N SER A 23 -1.14 3.16 -6.04
CA SER A 23 -1.70 1.81 -5.81
C SER A 23 -1.80 1.46 -4.32
N ASP A 24 -3.03 1.25 -3.87
CA ASP A 24 -3.32 0.67 -2.55
C ASP A 24 -2.90 -0.80 -2.48
N LEU A 25 -3.02 -1.54 -3.59
CA LEU A 25 -2.61 -2.94 -3.68
C LEU A 25 -1.13 -3.09 -3.35
N TYR A 26 -0.29 -2.31 -4.02
CA TYR A 26 1.16 -2.32 -3.80
C TYR A 26 1.55 -1.70 -2.47
N LEU A 27 0.84 -0.67 -1.97
CA LEU A 27 1.08 -0.17 -0.62
C LEU A 27 0.89 -1.27 0.43
N ARG A 28 -0.25 -1.98 0.38
CA ARG A 28 -0.57 -3.09 1.29
C ARG A 28 0.44 -4.23 1.16
N TYR A 29 0.85 -4.57 -0.06
CA TYR A 29 1.88 -5.57 -0.28
C TYR A 29 3.21 -5.17 0.35
N VAL A 30 3.65 -3.93 0.12
CA VAL A 30 4.94 -3.43 0.60
C VAL A 30 5.04 -3.43 2.13
N ILE A 31 3.95 -3.10 2.81
CA ILE A 31 3.88 -3.07 4.28
C ILE A 31 3.46 -4.40 4.92
N GLY A 32 3.28 -5.46 4.11
CA GLY A 32 2.96 -6.81 4.60
C GLY A 32 1.51 -7.02 5.04
N MET A 33 0.57 -6.22 4.53
CA MET A 33 -0.88 -6.38 4.74
C MET A 33 -1.55 -7.23 3.65
N LEU A 34 -0.81 -7.61 2.59
CA LEU A 34 -1.31 -8.45 1.51
C LEU A 34 -0.31 -9.55 1.20
N ASP A 35 -0.79 -10.79 1.13
CA ASP A 35 0.02 -11.94 0.75
C ASP A 35 0.40 -11.86 -0.74
N PRO A 36 1.68 -12.09 -1.12
CA PRO A 36 2.10 -12.11 -2.52
C PRO A 36 1.30 -13.11 -3.38
N GLU A 37 0.81 -14.21 -2.82
CA GLU A 37 0.08 -15.25 -3.57
C GLU A 37 -1.25 -14.73 -4.12
N VAL A 38 -1.91 -13.77 -3.45
CA VAL A 38 -3.18 -13.19 -3.89
C VAL A 38 -3.02 -11.90 -4.69
N LEU A 39 -1.79 -11.43 -4.91
CA LEU A 39 -1.52 -10.15 -5.57
C LEU A 39 -2.11 -10.08 -6.99
N HIS A 40 -2.06 -11.19 -7.73
CA HIS A 40 -2.54 -11.28 -9.11
C HIS A 40 -4.06 -11.39 -9.25
N THR A 41 -4.78 -11.66 -8.16
CA THR A 41 -6.25 -11.78 -8.13
C THR A 41 -6.93 -10.66 -7.35
N THR A 42 -6.19 -9.97 -6.48
CA THR A 42 -6.73 -8.87 -5.68
C THR A 42 -7.01 -7.66 -6.56
N PRO A 43 -8.22 -7.09 -6.52
CA PRO A 43 -8.54 -5.86 -7.25
C PRO A 43 -7.65 -4.68 -6.84
N GLU A 44 -7.44 -3.78 -7.79
CA GLU A 44 -6.68 -2.56 -7.57
C GLU A 44 -7.57 -1.42 -7.03
N ARG A 45 -6.97 -0.53 -6.23
CA ARG A 45 -7.58 0.72 -5.75
C ARG A 45 -6.56 1.84 -5.71
N HIS A 46 -7.00 3.09 -5.87
CA HIS A 46 -6.15 4.19 -5.46
C HIS A 46 -5.95 4.15 -3.94
N ILE A 47 -4.75 4.50 -3.45
CA ILE A 47 -4.49 4.68 -2.01
C ILE A 47 -5.57 5.58 -1.42
N ARG A 48 -5.89 6.70 -2.08
CA ARG A 48 -6.89 7.68 -1.63
C ARG A 48 -8.33 7.13 -1.60
N CYS A 49 -8.63 6.10 -2.39
CA CYS A 49 -9.91 5.41 -2.37
C CYS A 49 -10.03 4.42 -1.19
N ASN A 50 -8.95 4.19 -0.45
CA ASN A 50 -8.94 3.47 0.82
C ASN A 50 -8.58 4.42 1.98
N PRO A 51 -9.50 5.30 2.41
CA PRO A 51 -9.21 6.32 3.42
C PRO A 51 -8.79 5.73 4.78
N VAL A 52 -9.25 4.51 5.10
CA VAL A 52 -8.90 3.81 6.34
C VAL A 52 -7.38 3.61 6.47
N LEU A 53 -6.69 3.28 5.37
CA LEU A 53 -5.22 3.19 5.35
C LEU A 53 -4.56 4.52 5.00
N ALA A 54 -5.09 5.24 4.02
CA ALA A 54 -4.45 6.44 3.46
C ALA A 54 -4.27 7.57 4.49
N GLN A 55 -5.16 7.69 5.47
CA GLN A 55 -5.07 8.70 6.53
C GLN A 55 -3.80 8.60 7.40
N PHE A 56 -3.12 7.45 7.35
CA PHE A 56 -1.85 7.24 8.06
C PHE A 56 -0.63 7.64 7.25
N VAL A 57 -0.75 7.95 5.95
CA VAL A 57 0.41 8.43 5.18
C VAL A 57 0.68 9.90 5.52
N VAL A 58 1.82 10.18 6.16
CA VAL A 58 2.26 11.52 6.55
C VAL A 58 3.52 11.85 5.77
N HIS A 59 3.35 12.35 4.55
CA HIS A 59 4.45 12.65 3.65
C HIS A 59 4.16 13.94 2.85
N PRO A 60 5.13 14.86 2.65
CA PRO A 60 4.88 16.15 1.99
C PRO A 60 4.32 16.02 0.56
N ASP A 61 4.75 15.02 -0.19
CA ASP A 61 4.26 14.73 -1.55
C ASP A 61 2.95 13.91 -1.58
N PHE A 62 2.36 13.59 -0.43
CA PHE A 62 1.10 12.87 -0.34
C PHE A 62 0.01 13.78 0.26
N PRO A 63 -1.03 14.15 -0.50
CA PRO A 63 -2.13 14.94 0.03
C PRO A 63 -2.82 14.22 1.20
N PRO A 64 -2.97 14.85 2.39
CA PRO A 64 -3.61 14.22 3.53
C PRO A 64 -5.02 13.69 3.20
N VAL A 65 -5.34 12.53 3.77
CA VAL A 65 -6.66 11.91 3.67
C VAL A 65 -7.24 11.79 5.07
N VAL A 66 -8.55 12.01 5.19
CA VAL A 66 -9.29 11.83 6.45
C VAL A 66 -10.33 10.75 6.21
N ALA A 67 -10.32 9.70 7.05
CA ALA A 67 -11.43 8.75 7.08
C ALA A 67 -12.53 9.28 8.01
N GLU A 68 -13.77 8.92 7.70
CA GLU A 68 -14.93 9.23 8.54
C GLU A 68 -15.33 8.01 9.39
N GLY A 69 -16.08 8.24 10.47
CA GLY A 69 -16.61 7.19 11.35
C GLY A 69 -15.61 6.66 12.37
N ASP A 70 -15.86 5.45 12.88
CA ASP A 70 -15.09 4.86 13.99
C ASP A 70 -13.62 4.57 13.63
N PHE A 71 -13.33 4.40 12.34
CA PHE A 71 -11.97 4.21 11.84
C PHE A 71 -11.24 5.53 11.53
N ALA A 72 -11.87 6.69 11.79
CA ALA A 72 -11.19 7.97 11.69
C ALA A 72 -10.01 8.00 12.65
N LYS A 73 -8.83 8.39 12.15
CA LYS A 73 -7.58 8.47 12.90
C LYS A 73 -7.68 9.27 14.21
N SER A 74 -8.55 10.29 14.24
CA SER A 74 -8.81 11.09 15.45
C SER A 74 -9.51 10.32 16.58
N ASN A 75 -10.14 9.20 16.26
CA ASN A 75 -10.92 8.38 17.18
C ASN A 75 -10.12 7.16 17.68
N LEU A 76 -8.87 7.00 17.26
CA LEU A 76 -8.03 5.85 17.58
C LEU A 76 -6.98 6.19 18.64
N ASP A 77 -6.45 5.15 19.29
CA ASP A 77 -5.36 5.29 20.26
C ASP A 77 -4.14 5.99 19.64
N PRO A 78 -3.59 7.06 20.27
CA PRO A 78 -2.48 7.82 19.70
C PRO A 78 -1.20 6.99 19.47
N ALA A 79 -0.92 5.98 20.30
CA ALA A 79 0.27 5.14 20.10
C ALA A 79 0.08 4.25 18.88
N PHE A 80 -1.10 3.63 18.72
CA PHE A 80 -1.46 2.92 17.51
C PHE A 80 -1.38 3.82 16.27
N VAL A 81 -1.90 5.05 16.36
CA VAL A 81 -1.83 6.03 15.26
C VAL A 81 -0.38 6.29 14.86
N ALA A 82 0.51 6.56 15.81
CA ALA A 82 1.92 6.82 15.52
C ALA A 82 2.62 5.61 14.86
N GLU A 83 2.33 4.39 15.31
CA GLU A 83 2.87 3.17 14.70
C GLU A 83 2.37 2.98 13.26
N ARG A 84 1.07 3.21 13.02
CA ARG A 84 0.47 3.13 11.69
C ARG A 84 0.98 4.21 10.78
N GLU A 85 1.16 5.44 11.27
CA GLU A 85 1.74 6.53 10.50
C GLU A 85 3.14 6.18 10.01
N LYS A 86 3.99 5.68 10.92
CA LYS A 86 5.35 5.28 10.60
C LYS A 86 5.37 4.18 9.54
N LEU A 87 4.52 3.15 9.67
CA LEU A 87 4.47 2.04 8.73
C LEU A 87 3.94 2.47 7.35
N ALA A 88 2.81 3.17 7.31
CA ALA A 88 2.18 3.60 6.06
C ALA A 88 3.05 4.61 5.31
N THR A 89 3.69 5.53 6.03
CA THR A 89 4.61 6.52 5.44
C THR A 89 5.84 5.85 4.83
N ARG A 90 6.49 4.94 5.56
CA ARG A 90 7.62 4.15 5.02
C ARG A 90 7.20 3.30 3.82
N GLY A 91 5.99 2.74 3.84
CA GLY A 91 5.42 2.03 2.70
C GLY A 91 5.28 2.92 1.47
N TYR A 92 4.76 4.14 1.64
CA TYR A 92 4.62 5.12 0.57
C TYR A 92 5.98 5.58 0.02
N GLU A 93 6.95 5.88 0.89
CA GLU A 93 8.33 6.20 0.50
C GLU A 93 8.94 5.07 -0.32
N ARG A 94 8.73 3.82 0.11
CA ARG A 94 9.19 2.65 -0.63
C ARG A 94 8.55 2.55 -2.02
N LEU A 95 7.25 2.84 -2.19
CA LEU A 95 6.64 2.91 -3.52
C LEU A 95 7.31 3.97 -4.40
N ARG A 96 7.66 5.13 -3.84
CA ARG A 96 8.36 6.19 -4.58
C ARG A 96 9.76 5.75 -5.02
N GLU A 97 10.50 5.07 -4.14
CA GLU A 97 11.79 4.48 -4.49
C GLU A 97 11.66 3.47 -5.63
N LEU A 98 10.67 2.57 -5.55
CA LEU A 98 10.43 1.52 -6.55
C LEU A 98 10.12 2.06 -7.95
N VAL A 99 9.57 3.28 -8.06
CA VAL A 99 9.41 3.92 -9.38
C VAL A 99 10.76 4.32 -10.00
N GLN A 100 11.80 4.52 -9.18
CA GLN A 100 13.14 4.91 -9.63
C GLN A 100 14.07 3.72 -9.89
N VAL A 101 13.70 2.51 -9.44
CA VAL A 101 14.56 1.32 -9.52
C VAL A 101 13.82 0.16 -10.17
N ASN A 102 14.53 -0.62 -10.99
CA ASN A 102 13.96 -1.82 -11.58
C ASN A 102 14.27 -3.04 -10.69
N LEU A 103 13.52 -3.19 -9.59
CA LEU A 103 13.64 -4.34 -8.70
C LEU A 103 12.64 -5.44 -9.08
N PRO A 104 12.94 -6.72 -8.80
CA PRO A 104 11.94 -7.77 -8.92
C PRO A 104 10.86 -7.59 -7.84
N ILE A 105 9.64 -8.03 -8.14
CA ILE A 105 8.47 -7.85 -7.25
C ILE A 105 8.68 -8.40 -5.84
N VAL A 106 9.46 -9.48 -5.70
CA VAL A 106 9.80 -10.10 -4.41
C VAL A 106 10.62 -9.19 -3.48
N ASP A 107 11.29 -8.18 -4.05
CA ASP A 107 12.10 -7.20 -3.32
C ASP A 107 11.36 -5.88 -3.06
N TYR A 108 10.08 -5.78 -3.44
CA TYR A 108 9.27 -4.60 -3.18
C TYR A 108 9.01 -4.39 -1.67
N PRO A 109 8.66 -5.43 -0.89
CA PRO A 109 8.30 -5.23 0.51
C PRO A 109 9.42 -4.66 1.37
N LEU A 110 9.02 -3.99 2.45
CA LEU A 110 9.94 -3.49 3.46
C LEU A 110 10.83 -4.63 3.99
N PRO A 111 12.09 -4.35 4.40
CA PRO A 111 13.02 -5.38 4.84
C PRO A 111 12.47 -6.32 5.90
N GLU A 112 11.75 -5.79 6.89
CA GLU A 112 11.11 -6.56 7.95
C GLU A 112 9.95 -7.44 7.45
N VAL A 113 9.28 -7.08 6.36
CA VAL A 113 8.21 -7.88 5.74
C VAL A 113 8.83 -9.05 4.97
N ARG A 114 9.92 -8.79 4.22
CA ARG A 114 10.65 -9.86 3.53
C ARG A 114 11.23 -10.88 4.51
N ALA A 115 11.78 -10.41 5.63
CA ALA A 115 12.30 -11.29 6.69
C ALA A 115 11.21 -12.25 7.20
N LYS A 116 10.01 -11.72 7.48
CA LYS A 116 8.85 -12.53 7.90
C LYS A 116 8.44 -13.58 6.85
N TYR A 117 8.41 -13.23 5.57
CA TYR A 117 8.10 -14.19 4.50
C TYR A 117 9.16 -15.28 4.34
N ALA A 118 10.43 -14.96 4.57
CA ALA A 118 11.50 -15.95 4.53
C ALA A 118 11.37 -16.95 5.70
N GLU A 119 11.04 -16.46 6.91
CA GLU A 119 10.80 -17.29 8.09
C GLU A 119 9.58 -18.21 7.94
N SER A 120 8.50 -17.73 7.30
CA SER A 120 7.28 -18.51 7.11
C SER A 120 7.40 -19.61 6.05
N ARG A 121 8.33 -19.47 5.09
CA ARG A 121 8.59 -20.47 4.04
C ARG A 121 9.65 -21.51 4.41
N GLY A 122 10.34 -21.33 5.53
CA GLY A 122 11.35 -22.25 6.05
C GLY A 122 10.82 -23.30 7.04
N LYS A 123 9.51 -23.32 7.30
CA LYS A 123 8.81 -24.34 8.10
C LYS A 123 8.00 -25.25 7.20
#